data_AF-A0A5D4HB25-F1
#
_entry.id   AF-A0A5D4HB25-F1
#
_cell.length_a   1.000
_cell.length_b   1.000
_cell.length_c   1.000
_cell.angle_alpha   90.00
_cell.angle_beta   90.00
_cell.angle_gamma   90.00
#
_symmetry.space_group_name_H-M   'P 1'
#
loop_
_entity.id
_entity.type
_entity.pdbx_description
1 polymer ?
#
loop_
_entity_poly.entity_id
_entity_poly.type
_entity_poly.pdbx_seq_one_letter_code
_entity_poly.pdbx_strand_id
1 'polypeptide(L)'
;MTGLQEMVFIDEIALQAKIAKRAADRLIETHDTFDKIEVWCSIQSILVAAGNVSKILWPSSKKYKQRGERLRQMLKVENDNPISDRKFRNHFEHYDERVEDWFKNSPSAVYIDQAMNPSLQSRNLNTHRGYNSFNNTLVFRSADTRASCPIVPLYAL
;
A
#
# COMPACT_ATOMS: atom_id res chain seq x y z
N MET A 1 -22.28 -0.26 18.37
CA MET A 1 -21.52 0.96 18.06
C MET A 1 -22.47 2.12 18.21
N THR A 2 -22.09 3.17 18.94
CA THR A 2 -22.94 4.36 19.12
C THR A 2 -22.87 5.26 17.88
N GLY A 3 -23.83 6.17 17.71
CA GLY A 3 -23.81 7.13 16.59
C GLY A 3 -22.54 8.00 16.59
N LEU A 4 -22.05 8.40 17.76
CA LEU A 4 -20.80 9.14 17.88
C LEU A 4 -19.58 8.31 17.42
N GLN A 5 -19.52 7.03 17.78
CA GLN A 5 -18.44 6.14 17.33
C GLN A 5 -18.44 5.97 15.80
N GLU A 6 -19.61 5.91 15.18
CA GLU A 6 -19.74 5.86 13.73
C GLU A 6 -19.20 7.11 13.06
N MET A 7 -19.60 8.29 13.54
CA MET A 7 -19.12 9.58 13.01
C MET A 7 -17.60 9.65 13.07
N VAL A 8 -16.99 9.28 14.20
CA VAL A 8 -15.52 9.27 14.34
C VAL A 8 -14.84 8.37 13.32
N PHE A 9 -15.37 7.17 13.07
CA PHE A 9 -14.79 6.29 12.05
C PHE A 9 -14.99 6.81 10.63
N ILE A 10 -16.16 7.38 10.33
CA ILE A 10 -16.44 7.95 9.02
C ILE A 10 -15.53 9.15 8.74
N ASP A 11 -15.34 10.03 9.72
CA ASP A 11 -14.43 11.18 9.62
C ASP A 11 -12.99 10.74 9.39
N GLU A 12 -12.52 9.72 10.12
CA GLU A 12 -11.19 9.16 9.91
C GLU A 12 -11.03 8.51 8.54
N ILE A 13 -12.04 7.75 8.07
CA ILE A 13 -12.03 7.18 6.70
C ILE A 13 -11.95 8.31 5.66
N ALA A 14 -12.75 9.37 5.82
CA ALA A 14 -12.75 10.51 4.91
C ALA A 14 -11.41 11.26 4.90
N LEU A 15 -10.78 11.43 6.07
CA LEU A 15 -9.46 12.03 6.19
C LEU A 15 -8.41 11.19 5.47
N GLN A 16 -8.34 9.89 5.74
CA GLN A 16 -7.37 8.99 5.12
C GLN A 16 -7.57 8.89 3.61
N ALA A 17 -8.82 8.86 3.13
CA ALA A 17 -9.11 8.92 1.70
C ALA A 17 -8.58 10.21 1.05
N LYS A 18 -8.75 11.37 1.69
CA LYS A 18 -8.20 12.65 1.22
C LYS A 18 -6.67 12.66 1.22
N ILE A 19 -6.02 12.07 2.23
CA ILE A 19 -4.56 11.94 2.28
C ILE A 19 -4.07 11.06 1.13
N ALA A 20 -4.70 9.90 0.91
CA ALA A 20 -4.36 8.99 -0.18
C ALA A 20 -4.51 9.68 -1.54
N LYS A 21 -5.62 10.38 -1.77
CA LYS A 21 -5.84 11.16 -2.99
C LYS A 21 -4.77 12.24 -3.19
N ARG A 22 -4.49 13.05 -2.17
CA ARG A 22 -3.48 14.11 -2.29
C ARG A 22 -2.08 13.56 -2.55
N ALA A 23 -1.76 12.40 -2.00
CA ALA A 23 -0.50 11.72 -2.29
C ALA A 23 -0.47 11.16 -3.72
N ALA A 24 -1.58 10.64 -4.24
CA ALA A 24 -1.68 10.23 -5.64
C ALA A 24 -1.53 11.41 -6.60
N ASP A 25 -2.14 12.56 -6.29
CA ASP A 25 -2.01 13.78 -7.08
C ASP A 25 -0.53 14.25 -7.14
N ARG A 26 0.17 14.29 -5.99
CA ARG A 26 1.62 14.58 -5.94
C ARG A 26 2.46 13.58 -6.71
N LEU A 27 2.14 12.29 -6.64
CA LEU A 27 2.87 11.25 -7.37
C LEU A 27 2.80 11.48 -8.89
N ILE A 28 1.63 11.88 -9.39
CA ILE A 28 1.42 12.21 -10.81
C ILE A 28 2.23 13.45 -11.19
N GLU A 29 2.21 14.51 -10.38
CA GLU A 29 2.97 15.75 -10.64
C GLU A 29 4.49 15.54 -10.62
N THR A 30 4.99 14.58 -9.83
CA THR A 30 6.42 14.29 -9.69
C THR A 30 7.01 13.56 -10.91
N HIS A 31 6.17 13.14 -11.89
CA HIS A 31 6.65 12.50 -13.12
C HIS A 31 7.65 13.35 -13.90
N ASP A 32 7.51 14.67 -13.89
CA ASP A 32 8.32 15.56 -14.73
C ASP A 32 9.68 15.90 -14.08
N THR A 33 9.78 15.81 -12.75
CA THR A 33 10.99 16.17 -11.99
C THR A 33 11.79 14.96 -11.54
N PHE A 34 11.21 13.76 -11.56
CA PHE A 34 11.81 12.52 -11.05
C PHE A 34 12.42 12.68 -9.65
N ASP A 35 11.81 13.50 -8.79
CA ASP A 35 12.22 13.58 -7.38
C ASP A 35 11.90 12.25 -6.70
N LYS A 36 12.94 11.43 -6.54
CA LYS A 36 12.83 10.10 -5.94
C LYS A 36 12.27 10.18 -4.52
N ILE A 37 12.64 11.19 -3.74
CA ILE A 37 12.16 11.31 -2.36
C ILE A 37 10.66 11.56 -2.39
N GLU A 38 10.21 12.53 -3.19
CA GLU A 38 8.77 12.85 -3.26
C GLU A 38 7.94 11.69 -3.83
N VAL A 39 8.47 10.93 -4.80
CA VAL A 39 7.85 9.69 -5.29
C VAL A 39 7.62 8.71 -4.15
N TRP A 40 8.67 8.36 -3.38
CA TRP A 40 8.56 7.37 -2.31
C TRP A 40 7.76 7.89 -1.11
N CYS A 41 7.83 9.20 -0.81
CA CYS A 41 6.96 9.85 0.17
C CYS A 41 5.48 9.76 -0.23
N SER A 42 5.17 9.97 -1.50
CA SER A 42 3.81 9.85 -2.03
C SER A 42 3.32 8.40 -1.99
N ILE A 43 4.13 7.44 -2.44
CA ILE A 43 3.82 6.01 -2.36
C ILE A 43 3.56 5.58 -0.91
N GLN A 44 4.44 5.96 0.02
CA GLN A 44 4.26 5.64 1.44
C GLN A 44 2.97 6.24 1.99
N SER A 45 2.67 7.50 1.64
CA SER A 45 1.44 8.17 2.07
C SER A 45 0.18 7.45 1.56
N ILE A 46 0.18 7.00 0.30
CA ILE A 46 -0.94 6.22 -0.27
C ILE A 46 -1.11 4.90 0.48
N LEU A 47 -0.03 4.13 0.65
CA LEU A 47 -0.08 2.80 1.29
C LEU A 47 -0.52 2.87 2.76
N VAL A 48 -0.01 3.86 3.51
CA VAL A 48 -0.37 4.05 4.91
C VAL A 48 -1.83 4.47 5.04
N ALA A 49 -2.27 5.43 4.24
CA ALA A 49 -3.64 5.93 4.30
C ALA A 49 -4.67 4.87 3.89
N ALA A 50 -4.44 4.19 2.76
CA ALA A 50 -5.24 3.05 2.33
C ALA A 50 -5.23 1.92 3.38
N GLY A 51 -4.06 1.67 3.99
CA GLY A 51 -3.91 0.71 5.08
C GLY A 51 -4.74 1.05 6.31
N ASN A 52 -4.81 2.31 6.70
CA ASN A 52 -5.61 2.77 7.83
C ASN A 52 -7.11 2.61 7.57
N VAL A 53 -7.59 2.98 6.37
CA VAL A 53 -8.98 2.70 5.97
C VAL A 53 -9.25 1.20 6.00
N SER A 54 -8.34 0.40 5.45
CA SER A 54 -8.44 -1.06 5.43
C SER A 54 -8.55 -1.64 6.84
N LYS A 55 -7.76 -1.16 7.82
CA LYS A 55 -7.84 -1.60 9.23
C LYS A 55 -9.17 -1.25 9.90
N ILE A 56 -9.83 -0.18 9.47
CA ILE A 56 -11.15 0.21 9.97
C ILE A 56 -12.25 -0.66 9.36
N LEU A 57 -12.22 -0.81 8.02
CA LEU A 57 -13.25 -1.52 7.26
C LEU A 57 -13.10 -3.06 7.32
N TRP A 58 -11.89 -3.60 7.32
CA TRP A 58 -11.57 -5.03 7.44
C TRP A 58 -10.58 -5.30 8.60
N PRO A 59 -11.03 -5.18 9.87
CA PRO A 59 -10.17 -5.37 11.02
C PRO A 59 -9.63 -6.80 11.12
N SER A 60 -8.36 -6.94 11.51
CA SER A 60 -7.70 -8.24 11.72
C SER A 60 -8.24 -8.98 12.95
N SER A 61 -8.65 -8.25 13.98
CA SER A 61 -9.21 -8.84 15.19
C SER A 61 -10.68 -9.23 14.99
N LYS A 62 -10.99 -10.50 15.26
CA LYS A 62 -12.37 -11.02 15.24
C LYS A 62 -13.33 -10.21 16.11
N LYS A 63 -12.82 -9.61 17.21
CA LYS A 63 -13.58 -8.74 18.12
C LYS A 63 -14.25 -7.55 17.41
N TYR A 64 -13.63 -7.02 16.35
CA TYR A 64 -14.10 -5.81 15.68
C TYR A 64 -14.74 -6.09 14.32
N LYS A 65 -14.98 -7.35 13.96
CA LYS A 65 -15.51 -7.75 12.65
C LYS A 65 -16.86 -7.09 12.33
N GLN A 66 -17.78 -7.10 13.30
CA GLN A 66 -19.11 -6.50 13.15
C GLN A 66 -19.05 -4.98 12.91
N ARG A 67 -18.06 -4.27 13.47
CA ARG A 67 -17.83 -2.84 13.20
C ARG A 67 -17.48 -2.63 11.73
N GLY A 68 -16.55 -3.44 11.21
CA GLY A 68 -16.14 -3.35 9.81
C GLY A 68 -17.29 -3.63 8.85
N GLU A 69 -18.04 -4.72 9.08
CA GLU A 69 -19.22 -5.09 8.28
C GLU A 69 -20.28 -3.97 8.26
N ARG A 70 -20.60 -3.39 9.43
CA ARG A 70 -21.56 -2.29 9.53
C ARG A 70 -21.11 -1.04 8.78
N LEU A 71 -19.85 -0.62 8.92
CA LEU A 71 -19.32 0.55 8.19
C LEU A 71 -19.32 0.32 6.67
N ARG A 72 -18.95 -0.88 6.20
CA ARG A 72 -19.01 -1.20 4.77
C ARG A 72 -20.45 -1.14 4.22
N GLN A 73 -21.43 -1.64 4.96
CA GLN A 73 -22.84 -1.53 4.57
C GLN A 73 -23.31 -0.07 4.51
N MET A 74 -22.97 0.75 5.50
CA MET A 74 -23.33 2.18 5.54
C MET A 74 -22.71 2.97 4.38
N LEU A 75 -21.43 2.71 4.09
CA LEU A 75 -20.66 3.40 3.06
C LEU A 75 -20.81 2.77 1.66
N LYS A 76 -21.55 1.66 1.55
CA LYS A 76 -21.71 0.87 0.31
C LYS A 76 -20.37 0.44 -0.31
N VAL A 77 -19.45 0.00 0.55
CA VAL A 77 -18.14 -0.51 0.12
C VAL A 77 -18.24 -2.00 -0.14
N GLU A 78 -17.93 -2.41 -1.37
CA GLU A 78 -17.93 -3.80 -1.79
C GLU A 78 -16.89 -4.65 -1.04
N ASN A 79 -17.18 -5.94 -0.88
CA ASN A 79 -16.29 -6.85 -0.13
C ASN A 79 -15.00 -7.18 -0.90
N ASP A 80 -15.01 -7.10 -2.23
CA ASP A 80 -13.89 -7.35 -3.13
C ASP A 80 -13.06 -6.09 -3.42
N ASN A 81 -13.28 -5.01 -2.65
CA ASN A 81 -12.51 -3.78 -2.79
C ASN A 81 -10.99 -4.06 -2.65
N PRO A 82 -10.14 -3.51 -3.53
CA PRO A 82 -8.69 -3.75 -3.54
C PRO A 82 -7.98 -3.49 -2.21
N ILE A 83 -8.43 -2.51 -1.42
CA ILE A 83 -7.79 -2.20 -0.12
C ILE A 83 -8.11 -3.24 0.97
N SER A 84 -8.99 -4.21 0.70
CA SER A 84 -9.22 -5.36 1.58
C SER A 84 -8.03 -6.32 1.62
N ASP A 85 -7.23 -6.41 0.54
CA ASP A 85 -6.05 -7.27 0.51
C ASP A 85 -4.86 -6.60 1.21
N ARG A 86 -4.49 -7.17 2.35
CA ARG A 86 -3.35 -6.72 3.17
C ARG A 86 -1.99 -7.18 2.65
N LYS A 87 -1.91 -8.16 1.74
CA LYS A 87 -0.65 -8.80 1.36
C LYS A 87 0.38 -7.78 0.89
N PHE A 88 -0.02 -6.91 -0.05
CA PHE A 88 0.90 -5.95 -0.63
C PHE A 88 1.35 -4.88 0.38
N ARG A 89 0.41 -4.31 1.14
CA ARG A 89 0.72 -3.32 2.19
C ARG A 89 1.65 -3.91 3.26
N ASN A 90 1.42 -5.15 3.69
CA ASN A 90 2.24 -5.81 4.71
C ASN A 90 3.71 -5.96 4.28
N HIS A 91 4.00 -6.04 2.98
CA HIS A 91 5.39 -6.02 2.52
C HIS A 91 6.12 -4.71 2.82
N PHE A 92 5.39 -3.58 2.82
CA PHE A 92 5.94 -2.27 3.16
C PHE A 92 5.89 -1.99 4.67
N GLU A 93 4.86 -2.45 5.38
CA GLU A 93 4.75 -2.27 6.84
C GLU A 93 5.81 -3.07 7.61
N HIS A 94 6.13 -4.30 7.17
CA HIS A 94 7.12 -5.18 7.81
C HIS A 94 8.49 -5.10 7.12
N TYR A 95 8.90 -3.90 6.68
CA TYR A 95 10.13 -3.72 5.89
C TYR A 95 11.38 -4.28 6.59
N ASP A 96 11.49 -4.06 7.90
CA ASP A 96 12.58 -4.54 8.75
C ASP A 96 12.70 -6.08 8.70
N GLU A 97 11.61 -6.80 8.95
CA GLU A 97 11.59 -8.26 8.87
C GLU A 97 11.96 -8.76 7.46
N ARG A 98 11.50 -8.06 6.41
CA ARG A 98 11.78 -8.43 5.01
C ARG A 98 13.25 -8.25 4.65
N VAL A 99 13.94 -7.29 5.26
CA VAL A 99 15.38 -7.08 5.10
C VAL A 99 16.17 -8.17 5.84
N GLU A 100 15.78 -8.51 7.07
CA GLU A 100 16.40 -9.60 7.84
C GLU A 100 16.27 -10.95 7.10
N ASP A 101 15.06 -11.29 6.65
CA ASP A 101 14.79 -12.50 5.86
C ASP A 101 15.63 -12.54 4.57
N TRP A 102 15.88 -11.40 3.94
CA TRP A 102 16.70 -11.31 2.72
C TRP A 102 18.15 -11.72 2.99
N PHE A 103 18.81 -11.04 3.92
CA PHE A 103 20.23 -11.29 4.18
C PHE A 103 20.48 -12.65 4.82
N LYS A 104 19.51 -13.18 5.57
CA LYS A 104 19.56 -14.56 6.06
C LYS A 104 19.56 -15.60 4.95
N ASN A 105 18.74 -15.41 3.91
CA ASN A 105 18.58 -16.37 2.82
C ASN A 105 19.51 -16.12 1.61
N SER A 106 20.10 -14.92 1.51
CA SER A 106 20.90 -14.49 0.36
C SER A 106 22.07 -13.60 0.81
N PRO A 107 23.00 -14.11 1.64
CA PRO A 107 24.02 -13.30 2.33
C PRO A 107 25.01 -12.59 1.40
N SER A 108 25.19 -13.09 0.17
CA SER A 108 26.11 -12.53 -0.84
C SER A 108 25.38 -11.88 -2.03
N ALA A 109 24.04 -11.76 -1.98
CA ALA A 109 23.29 -11.19 -3.08
C ALA A 109 23.35 -9.65 -3.09
N VAL A 110 23.30 -9.08 -4.29
CA VAL A 110 23.15 -7.62 -4.46
C VAL A 110 21.79 -7.21 -3.90
N TYR A 111 21.76 -6.13 -3.10
CA TYR A 111 20.51 -5.55 -2.59
C TYR A 111 20.23 -4.23 -3.32
N ILE A 112 19.11 -4.16 -4.03
CA ILE A 112 18.65 -2.94 -4.70
C ILE A 112 17.32 -2.55 -4.09
N ASP A 113 17.19 -1.33 -3.60
CA ASP A 113 15.92 -0.83 -3.06
C ASP A 113 15.49 0.47 -3.74
N GLN A 114 14.19 0.74 -3.66
CA GLN A 114 13.57 1.93 -4.23
C GLN A 114 13.91 2.16 -5.70
N ALA A 115 13.91 1.09 -6.51
CA ALA A 115 14.25 1.20 -7.93
C ALA A 115 13.17 1.96 -8.68
N MET A 116 13.57 2.93 -9.50
CA MET A 116 12.69 3.64 -10.42
C MET A 116 12.68 2.92 -11.77
N ASN A 117 11.49 2.64 -12.30
CA ASN A 117 11.27 1.93 -13.56
C ASN A 117 12.06 0.62 -13.69
N PRO A 118 12.00 -0.29 -12.69
CA PRO A 118 12.72 -1.55 -12.76
C PRO A 118 12.20 -2.37 -13.94
N SER A 119 13.11 -2.91 -14.76
CA SER A 119 12.73 -3.78 -15.87
C SER A 119 11.95 -5.00 -15.34
N LEU A 120 10.76 -5.23 -15.87
CA LEU A 120 9.96 -6.41 -15.52
C LEU A 120 10.57 -7.70 -16.10
N GLN A 121 11.41 -7.58 -17.13
CA GLN A 121 12.02 -8.69 -17.88
C GLN A 121 13.36 -9.18 -17.32
N SER A 122 14.04 -8.39 -16.49
CA SER A 122 15.33 -8.80 -15.93
C SER A 122 15.12 -9.84 -14.82
N ARG A 123 15.81 -10.98 -14.95
CA ARG A 123 15.99 -11.99 -13.90
C ARG A 123 16.74 -11.46 -12.66
N ASN A 124 17.10 -10.17 -12.61
CA ASN A 124 17.62 -9.54 -11.39
C ASN A 124 16.50 -9.39 -10.35
N LEU A 125 16.27 -10.48 -9.61
CA LEU A 125 15.39 -10.61 -8.46
C LEU A 125 15.81 -9.73 -7.26
N ASN A 126 16.87 -8.96 -7.39
CA ASN A 126 17.53 -8.23 -6.30
C ASN A 126 16.86 -6.90 -5.94
N THR A 127 15.84 -6.47 -6.70
CA THR A 127 15.04 -5.29 -6.36
C THR A 127 14.02 -5.61 -5.28
N HIS A 128 14.25 -5.08 -4.07
CA HIS A 128 13.39 -5.22 -2.91
C HIS A 128 12.07 -4.46 -3.09
N ARG A 129 12.14 -3.13 -3.27
CA ARG A 129 11.02 -2.29 -3.71
C ARG A 129 11.35 -1.59 -5.01
N GLY A 130 10.35 -1.46 -5.87
CA GLY A 130 10.44 -0.63 -7.06
C GLY A 130 9.11 -0.02 -7.44
N TYR A 131 9.17 1.05 -8.23
CA TYR A 131 8.01 1.73 -8.76
C TYR A 131 8.20 1.95 -10.25
N ASN A 132 7.22 1.53 -11.04
CA ASN A 132 7.16 1.75 -12.47
C ASN A 132 6.18 2.90 -12.76
N SER A 133 6.72 4.04 -13.17
CA SER A 133 5.97 5.25 -13.46
C SER A 133 5.18 5.13 -14.77
N PHE A 134 5.64 4.32 -15.74
CA PHE A 134 4.93 4.12 -17.02
C PHE A 134 3.54 3.50 -16.86
N ASN A 135 3.33 2.69 -15.81
CA ASN A 135 2.08 1.98 -15.57
C ASN A 135 1.60 2.05 -14.11
N ASN A 136 2.14 2.99 -13.32
CA ASN A 136 1.81 3.19 -11.92
C ASN A 136 1.80 1.92 -11.07
N THR A 137 2.79 1.04 -11.28
CA THR A 137 2.86 -0.25 -10.59
C THR A 137 3.97 -0.26 -9.56
N LEU A 138 3.62 -0.60 -8.32
CA LEU A 138 4.59 -0.94 -7.30
C LEU A 138 4.99 -2.40 -7.44
N VAL A 139 6.28 -2.63 -7.25
CA VAL A 139 6.90 -3.95 -7.30
C VAL A 139 7.51 -4.21 -5.94
N PHE A 140 7.22 -5.37 -5.38
CA PHE A 140 7.86 -5.88 -4.19
C PHE A 140 8.36 -7.31 -4.45
N ARG A 141 9.55 -7.64 -3.96
CA ARG A 141 10.07 -9.00 -4.02
C ARG A 141 9.88 -9.72 -2.68
N SER A 142 9.06 -10.77 -2.69
CA SER A 142 9.01 -11.77 -1.62
C SER A 142 9.97 -12.92 -1.94
N ALA A 143 10.41 -13.67 -0.92
CA ALA A 143 11.46 -14.70 -0.97
C ALA A 143 11.52 -15.48 -2.30
N ASP A 144 10.36 -15.94 -2.81
CA ASP A 144 10.23 -16.74 -4.03
C ASP A 144 9.27 -16.16 -5.10
N THR A 145 8.67 -14.98 -4.87
CA THR A 145 7.67 -14.41 -5.79
C THR A 145 7.78 -12.89 -5.93
N ARG A 146 7.47 -12.37 -7.13
CA ARG A 146 7.35 -10.94 -7.38
C ARG A 146 5.88 -10.54 -7.20
N ALA A 147 5.60 -9.72 -6.20
CA ALA A 147 4.30 -9.09 -6.05
C ALA A 147 4.29 -7.78 -6.83
N SER A 148 3.24 -7.54 -7.61
CA SER A 148 3.01 -6.26 -8.29
C SER A 148 1.61 -5.76 -7.98
N CYS A 149 1.49 -4.50 -7.62
CA CYS A 149 0.21 -3.87 -7.32
C CYS A 149 0.12 -2.53 -8.06
N PRO A 150 -0.88 -2.31 -8.91
CA PRO A 150 -1.18 -0.98 -9.42
C PRO A 150 -1.52 -0.07 -8.24
N ILE A 151 -1.10 1.20 -8.27
CA ILE A 151 -1.41 2.16 -7.21
C ILE A 151 -2.85 2.67 -7.36
N VAL A 152 -3.36 2.75 -8.59
CA VAL A 152 -4.70 3.26 -8.95
C VAL A 152 -5.87 2.68 -8.12
N PRO A 153 -5.94 1.38 -7.83
CA PRO A 153 -7.01 0.79 -7.04
C PRO A 153 -6.93 1.08 -5.53
N LEU A 154 -5.82 1.64 -5.03
CA LEU A 154 -5.60 1.82 -3.58
C LEU A 154 -6.19 3.12 -3.02
N TYR A 155 -6.62 4.04 -3.87
CA TYR A 155 -7.21 5.33 -3.47
C TYR A 155 -8.60 5.60 -4.08
N ALA A 156 -9.15 4.63 -4.82
CA ALA A 156 -10.53 4.63 -5.29
C ALA A 156 -11.41 3.92 -4.23
N LEU A 157 -11.80 4.70 -3.20
CA LEU A 157 -12.79 4.30 -2.21
C LEU A 157 -14.19 4.70 -2.65
#